data_AF-A0A1Q3HHR9-F1
#
_entry.id   AF-A0A1Q3HHR9-F1
#
_cell.length_a   1.000
_cell.length_b   1.000
_cell.length_c   1.000
_cell.angle_alpha   90.00
_cell.angle_beta   90.00
_cell.angle_gamma   90.00
#
_symmetry.space_group_name_H-M   'P 1'
#
loop_
_entity.id
_entity.type
_entity.pdbx_description
1 polymer ?
#
loop_
_entity_poly.entity_id
_entity_poly.type
_entity_poly.pdbx_seq_one_letter_code
_entity_poly.pdbx_strand_id
1 'polypeptide(L)'
;MAVSQKTHPDPRRVAFGAVLVGLCSVITCVALRSGGDAAPVAVPQAAPARAPTAADVLGVGPDFTPQYTFLSMDRVDIAGAPRLVVRVQVPRGLTREELEGNVRHALLRFYEAGPVKFGAVSVGAFTTTKTNLGYDAAKGDFAPGGEWSAADPGVPLSNWLAKVDVEERYFQERKALPTGTRATLVKSELSDTVSMSRSADRWGAEDILAELKPGAPVVVVGSQDLGAAGTAYEVETTSKPKRRGWVLAGDLKTE
;
A
#
# COMPACT_ATOMS: atom_id res chain seq x y z
N MET A 1 37.28 -44.41 -17.48
CA MET A 1 38.41 -43.52 -17.82
C MET A 1 37.82 -42.18 -18.23
N ALA A 2 38.16 -41.01 -17.71
CA ALA A 2 39.12 -40.63 -16.69
C ALA A 2 38.58 -39.36 -15.99
N VAL A 3 38.89 -39.28 -14.70
CA VAL A 3 38.75 -38.12 -13.81
C VAL A 3 39.62 -36.97 -14.31
N SER A 4 39.19 -35.72 -14.14
CA SER A 4 40.15 -34.62 -13.94
C SER A 4 39.58 -33.53 -13.03
N GLN A 5 40.00 -33.60 -11.76
CA GLN A 5 40.13 -32.48 -10.85
C GLN A 5 41.28 -31.56 -11.29
N LYS A 6 41.23 -30.29 -10.84
CA LYS A 6 42.33 -29.35 -10.48
C LYS A 6 41.84 -27.92 -10.81
N THR A 7 42.06 -26.86 -10.04
CA THR A 7 42.90 -26.59 -8.87
C THR A 7 42.52 -25.20 -8.32
N HIS A 8 42.66 -25.02 -7.01
CA HIS A 8 42.76 -23.72 -6.33
C HIS A 8 43.88 -22.83 -6.91
N PRO A 9 43.79 -21.52 -6.66
CA PRO A 9 44.93 -20.86 -6.02
C PRO A 9 44.52 -20.02 -4.79
N ASP A 10 45.22 -20.29 -3.69
CA ASP A 10 45.55 -19.34 -2.62
C ASP A 10 46.81 -18.59 -3.05
N PRO A 11 46.89 -17.26 -2.85
CA PRO A 11 48.15 -16.74 -2.30
C PRO A 11 47.93 -15.71 -1.19
N ARG A 12 48.28 -16.15 0.01
CA ARG A 12 48.94 -15.40 1.08
C ARG A 12 49.71 -14.14 0.64
N ARG A 13 49.59 -13.14 1.54
CA ARG A 13 50.49 -11.99 1.85
C ARG A 13 50.38 -10.75 0.96
N VAL A 14 49.86 -9.67 1.53
CA VAL A 14 50.68 -8.48 1.85
C VAL A 14 50.18 -7.88 3.17
N ALA A 15 51.10 -7.71 4.12
CA ALA A 15 50.91 -6.94 5.33
C ALA A 15 51.27 -5.47 5.06
N PHE A 16 50.39 -4.55 5.45
CA PHE A 16 50.67 -3.17 5.83
C PHE A 16 49.76 -2.94 7.06
N GLY A 17 50.23 -2.61 8.26
CA GLY A 17 51.37 -1.75 8.57
C GLY A 17 50.90 -0.29 8.60
N ALA A 18 50.02 0.06 9.53
CA ALA A 18 49.79 1.45 9.93
C ALA A 18 49.35 1.52 11.39
N VAL A 19 50.32 1.93 12.20
CA VAL A 19 50.20 2.37 13.59
C VAL A 19 49.66 3.80 13.59
N LEU A 20 48.56 4.05 14.32
CA LEU A 20 48.21 5.36 14.88
C LEU A 20 47.92 5.08 16.37
N VAL A 21 48.80 5.40 17.31
CA VAL A 21 48.97 6.74 17.92
C VAL A 21 47.61 7.41 18.07
N GLY A 22 46.93 7.34 19.21
CA GLY A 22 47.43 7.72 20.53
C GLY A 22 46.87 9.09 20.86
N LEU A 23 45.69 9.15 21.47
CA LEU A 23 45.23 10.32 22.22
C LEU A 23 44.48 9.84 23.47
N CYS A 24 45.26 9.56 24.52
CA CYS A 24 44.75 9.59 25.88
C CYS A 24 44.44 11.05 26.22
N SER A 25 43.17 11.42 26.27
CA SER A 25 42.75 12.62 27.00
C SER A 25 42.85 12.31 28.49
N VAL A 26 44.00 12.65 29.07
CA VAL A 26 44.18 12.77 30.52
C VAL A 26 43.37 13.99 30.95
N ILE A 27 42.15 13.79 31.44
CA ILE A 27 41.46 14.81 32.21
C ILE A 27 42.02 14.73 33.63
N THR A 28 42.96 15.63 33.91
CA THR A 28 43.44 15.94 35.26
C THR A 28 42.29 16.59 36.03
N CYS A 29 41.50 15.81 36.77
CA CYS A 29 40.66 16.37 37.82
C CYS A 29 41.57 16.73 39.02
N VAL A 30 41.82 18.03 39.15
CA VAL A 30 42.38 18.64 40.36
C VAL A 30 41.47 18.32 41.54
N ALA A 31 41.99 17.57 42.51
CA ALA A 31 41.34 17.35 43.78
C ALA A 31 41.43 18.62 44.64
N LEU A 32 40.41 19.47 44.56
CA LEU A 32 40.14 20.46 45.59
C LEU A 32 39.46 19.77 46.77
N ARG A 33 40.22 19.59 47.86
CA ARG A 33 39.66 19.30 49.18
C ARG A 33 38.81 20.50 49.63
N SER A 34 37.49 20.35 49.62
CA SER A 34 36.64 21.01 50.61
C SER A 34 35.83 19.92 51.32
N GLY A 35 35.93 19.90 52.65
CA GLY A 35 35.14 19.01 53.48
C GLY A 35 33.66 19.37 53.40
N GLY A 36 32.85 18.36 53.18
CA GLY A 36 31.40 18.41 53.23
C GLY A 36 30.87 17.01 53.00
N ASP A 37 30.42 16.35 54.06
CA ASP A 37 29.71 15.08 53.99
C ASP A 37 28.44 15.26 53.15
N ALA A 38 28.53 14.93 51.87
CA ALA A 38 27.38 14.72 51.01
C ALA A 38 27.53 13.34 50.37
N ALA A 39 26.64 12.43 50.74
CA ALA A 39 26.57 11.09 50.19
C ALA A 39 26.53 11.13 48.65
N PRO A 40 27.15 10.17 47.96
CA PRO A 40 27.12 10.14 46.50
C PRO A 40 25.67 10.03 46.02
N VAL A 41 25.21 11.04 45.28
CA VAL A 41 23.91 11.02 44.61
C VAL A 41 23.97 9.93 43.55
N ALA A 42 23.23 8.84 43.78
CA ALA A 42 23.05 7.78 42.80
C ALA A 42 22.43 8.39 41.53
N VAL A 43 23.18 8.37 40.43
CA VAL A 43 22.62 8.67 39.10
C VAL A 43 21.57 7.59 38.82
N PRO A 44 20.30 7.96 38.54
CA PRO A 44 19.28 6.97 38.21
C PRO A 44 19.74 6.18 36.98
N GLN A 45 20.02 4.89 37.18
CA GLN A 45 20.24 3.98 36.07
C GLN A 45 18.92 3.91 35.30
N ALA A 46 18.92 4.41 34.06
CA ALA A 46 17.74 4.38 33.20
C ALA A 46 17.24 2.93 33.11
N ALA A 47 15.95 2.72 33.41
CA ALA A 47 15.33 1.42 33.25
C ALA A 47 15.54 0.93 31.80
N PRO A 48 15.79 -0.38 31.58
CA PRO A 48 15.98 -0.90 30.24
C PRO A 48 14.74 -0.56 29.39
N ALA A 49 14.97 0.03 28.21
CA ALA A 49 13.90 0.38 27.29
C ALA A 49 13.11 -0.89 26.95
N ARG A 50 11.80 -0.89 27.23
CA ARG A 50 10.89 -1.96 26.85
C ARG A 50 10.96 -2.16 25.32
N ALA A 51 10.94 -3.42 24.87
CA ALA A 51 10.80 -3.74 23.45
C ALA A 51 9.48 -3.15 22.88
N PRO A 52 9.49 -2.63 21.64
CA PRO A 52 8.29 -2.05 21.05
C PRO A 52 7.23 -3.13 20.78
N THR A 53 5.97 -2.78 20.99
CA THR A 53 4.82 -3.58 20.54
C THR A 53 4.48 -3.25 19.09
N ALA A 54 3.67 -4.08 18.43
CA ALA A 54 3.21 -3.78 17.08
C ALA A 54 2.39 -2.48 17.01
N ALA A 55 1.59 -2.18 18.03
CA ALA A 55 0.88 -0.91 18.15
C ALA A 55 1.84 0.28 18.23
N ASP A 56 2.96 0.15 18.97
CA ASP A 56 4.00 1.19 19.06
C ASP A 56 4.64 1.44 17.67
N VAL A 57 4.93 0.39 16.89
CA VAL A 57 5.53 0.52 15.55
C VAL A 57 4.53 1.09 14.53
N LEU A 58 3.27 0.63 14.59
CA LEU A 58 2.21 1.07 13.68
C LEU A 58 1.66 2.46 14.05
N GLY A 59 1.95 2.97 15.24
CA GLY A 59 1.49 4.28 15.71
C GLY A 59 -0.03 4.37 15.88
N VAL A 60 -0.69 3.27 16.19
CA VAL A 60 -2.14 3.20 16.36
C VAL A 60 -2.49 3.48 17.81
N GLY A 61 -3.17 4.60 18.06
CA GLY A 61 -3.65 4.96 19.39
C GLY A 61 -4.78 4.03 19.87
N PRO A 62 -4.92 3.81 21.19
CA PRO A 62 -5.94 2.92 21.75
C PRO A 62 -7.38 3.39 21.49
N ASP A 63 -7.59 4.69 21.28
CA ASP A 63 -8.89 5.31 21.05
C ASP A 63 -9.22 5.52 19.56
N PHE A 64 -8.41 4.97 18.65
CA PHE A 64 -8.67 5.10 17.22
C PHE A 64 -9.98 4.39 16.82
N THR A 65 -10.90 5.12 16.20
CA THR A 65 -12.15 4.55 15.70
C THR A 65 -12.03 4.23 14.20
N PRO A 66 -12.02 2.95 13.80
CA PRO A 66 -11.89 2.58 12.40
C PRO A 66 -13.13 2.92 11.58
N GLN A 67 -12.88 3.43 10.38
CA GLN A 67 -13.84 3.69 9.32
C GLN A 67 -13.49 2.81 8.10
N TYR A 68 -13.57 1.50 8.27
CA TYR A 68 -13.43 0.55 7.17
C TYR A 68 -14.27 -0.71 7.41
N THR A 69 -14.62 -1.40 6.32
CA THR A 69 -15.27 -2.71 6.34
C THR A 69 -14.30 -3.77 5.81
N PHE A 70 -14.25 -4.93 6.45
CA PHE A 70 -13.48 -6.07 5.95
C PHE A 70 -14.11 -6.66 4.69
N LEU A 71 -13.31 -6.92 3.65
CA LEU A 71 -13.78 -7.55 2.40
C LEU A 71 -13.31 -9.00 2.26
N SER A 72 -12.00 -9.21 2.30
CA SER A 72 -11.40 -10.54 2.12
C SER A 72 -10.00 -10.62 2.71
N MET A 73 -9.52 -11.85 2.88
CA MET A 73 -8.21 -12.17 3.41
C MET A 73 -7.69 -13.44 2.75
N ASP A 74 -6.45 -13.39 2.25
CA ASP A 74 -5.75 -14.51 1.66
C ASP A 74 -4.46 -14.78 2.45
N ARG A 75 -4.18 -16.06 2.71
CA ARG A 75 -2.89 -16.51 3.26
C ARG A 75 -1.98 -16.91 2.12
N VAL A 76 -0.79 -16.29 2.06
CA VAL A 76 0.15 -16.44 0.94
C VAL A 76 1.53 -16.76 1.50
N ASP A 77 1.66 -17.95 2.08
CA ASP A 77 2.94 -18.39 2.64
C ASP A 77 3.93 -18.69 1.52
N ILE A 78 5.11 -18.07 1.57
CA ILE A 78 6.18 -18.25 0.58
C ILE A 78 7.41 -18.72 1.33
N ALA A 79 7.98 -19.84 0.87
CA ALA A 79 9.14 -20.49 1.49
C ALA A 79 8.98 -20.75 3.01
N GLY A 80 7.75 -21.04 3.45
CA GLY A 80 7.43 -21.30 4.86
C GLY A 80 7.28 -20.05 5.74
N ALA A 81 7.59 -18.86 5.23
CA ALA A 81 7.34 -17.61 5.95
C ALA A 81 5.86 -17.19 5.78
N PRO A 82 5.12 -17.03 6.90
CA PRO A 82 3.69 -16.74 6.84
C PRO A 82 3.44 -15.35 6.28
N ARG A 83 2.42 -15.18 5.42
CA ARG A 83 2.02 -13.85 4.97
C ARG A 83 0.51 -13.74 4.80
N LEU A 84 0.02 -12.54 5.01
CA LEU A 84 -1.39 -12.20 4.86
C LEU A 84 -1.56 -11.06 3.87
N VAL A 85 -2.53 -11.21 2.98
CA VAL A 85 -3.06 -10.11 2.16
C VAL A 85 -4.50 -9.88 2.57
N VAL A 86 -4.78 -8.67 3.02
CA VAL A 86 -6.09 -8.26 3.53
C VAL A 86 -6.63 -7.19 2.60
N ARG A 87 -7.94 -7.25 2.33
CA ARG A 87 -8.65 -6.22 1.58
C ARG A 87 -9.73 -5.61 2.45
N VAL A 88 -9.75 -4.29 2.52
CA VAL A 88 -10.74 -3.52 3.27
C VAL A 88 -11.39 -2.47 2.37
N GLN A 89 -12.65 -2.18 2.62
CA GLN A 89 -13.34 -1.04 2.02
C GLN A 89 -13.26 0.17 2.96
N VAL A 90 -12.86 1.32 2.45
CA VAL A 90 -12.91 2.62 3.13
C VAL A 90 -13.95 3.51 2.46
N PRO A 91 -14.67 4.37 3.20
CA PRO A 91 -15.53 5.37 2.61
C PRO A 91 -14.68 6.41 1.85
N ARG A 92 -15.28 7.13 0.90
CA ARG A 92 -14.69 8.34 0.32
C ARG A 92 -14.74 9.49 1.33
N GLY A 93 -13.88 10.49 1.13
CA GLY A 93 -13.92 11.75 1.88
C GLY A 93 -13.10 11.78 3.16
N LEU A 94 -12.42 10.68 3.50
CA LEU A 94 -11.40 10.70 4.57
C LEU A 94 -10.25 11.65 4.21
N THR A 95 -9.68 12.32 5.20
CA THR A 95 -8.40 13.01 5.03
C THR A 95 -7.26 12.00 4.84
N ARG A 96 -6.07 12.48 4.49
CA ARG A 96 -4.89 11.61 4.36
C ARG A 96 -4.56 10.92 5.67
N GLU A 97 -4.59 11.66 6.77
CA GLU A 97 -4.30 11.18 8.11
C GLU A 97 -5.32 10.13 8.56
N GLU A 98 -6.60 10.36 8.28
CA GLU A 98 -7.67 9.40 8.57
C GLU A 98 -7.51 8.12 7.75
N LEU A 99 -7.20 8.22 6.46
CA LEU A 99 -6.98 7.05 5.60
C LEU A 99 -5.75 6.24 6.05
N GLU A 100 -4.62 6.90 6.30
CA GLU A 100 -3.42 6.24 6.82
C GLU A 100 -3.66 5.59 8.18
N GLY A 101 -4.38 6.26 9.08
CA GLY A 101 -4.78 5.71 10.37
C GLY A 101 -5.63 4.44 10.22
N ASN A 102 -6.57 4.44 9.27
CA ASN A 102 -7.39 3.26 8.97
C ASN A 102 -6.55 2.08 8.46
N VAL A 103 -5.60 2.33 7.57
CA VAL A 103 -4.68 1.31 7.04
C VAL A 103 -3.79 0.75 8.16
N ARG A 104 -3.19 1.61 8.99
CA ARG A 104 -2.36 1.21 10.14
C ARG A 104 -3.16 0.40 11.16
N HIS A 105 -4.39 0.82 11.46
CA HIS A 105 -5.28 0.08 12.35
C HIS A 105 -5.66 -1.29 11.76
N ALA A 106 -5.94 -1.39 10.45
CA ALA A 106 -6.16 -2.67 9.80
C ALA A 106 -4.94 -3.58 9.88
N LEU A 107 -3.74 -3.05 9.58
CA LEU A 107 -2.48 -3.79 9.72
C LEU A 107 -2.31 -4.36 11.14
N LEU A 108 -2.53 -3.52 12.17
CA LEU A 108 -2.44 -3.94 13.56
C LEU A 108 -3.44 -5.06 13.88
N ARG A 109 -4.72 -4.81 13.57
CA ARG A 109 -5.82 -5.76 13.83
C ARG A 109 -5.51 -7.13 13.24
N PHE A 110 -5.10 -7.20 11.98
CA PHE A 110 -4.89 -8.48 11.31
C PHE A 110 -3.55 -9.14 11.65
N TYR A 111 -2.53 -8.36 12.02
CA TYR A 111 -1.29 -8.90 12.57
C TYR A 111 -1.53 -9.55 13.95
N GLU A 112 -2.32 -8.90 14.82
CA GLU A 112 -2.59 -9.41 16.17
C GLU A 112 -3.63 -10.53 16.21
N ALA A 113 -4.65 -10.47 15.35
CA ALA A 113 -5.72 -11.47 15.29
C ALA A 113 -5.35 -12.69 14.44
N GLY A 114 -4.30 -12.60 13.61
CA GLY A 114 -3.99 -13.61 12.60
C GLY A 114 -3.15 -14.78 13.12
N PRO A 115 -3.08 -15.90 12.36
CA PRO A 115 -2.14 -17.01 12.61
C PRO A 115 -0.67 -16.63 12.30
N VAL A 116 -0.44 -15.39 11.85
CA VAL A 116 0.79 -14.90 11.23
C VAL A 116 1.54 -13.92 12.13
N LYS A 117 1.42 -14.05 13.45
CA LYS A 117 1.97 -13.09 14.44
C LYS A 117 3.48 -12.79 14.30
N PHE A 118 4.17 -13.43 13.36
CA PHE A 118 5.58 -13.22 13.04
C PHE A 118 5.87 -13.18 11.51
N GLY A 119 4.87 -13.14 10.63
CA GLY A 119 5.05 -13.23 9.17
C GLY A 119 5.25 -11.88 8.45
N ALA A 120 4.21 -11.43 7.78
CA ALA A 120 4.00 -10.07 7.28
C ALA A 120 2.52 -9.89 6.96
N VAL A 121 2.02 -8.65 7.03
CA VAL A 121 0.64 -8.31 6.64
C VAL A 121 0.67 -7.21 5.60
N SER A 122 -0.08 -7.39 4.51
CA SER A 122 -0.37 -6.34 3.53
C SER A 122 -1.86 -6.04 3.56
N VAL A 123 -2.22 -4.76 3.55
CA VAL A 123 -3.59 -4.26 3.48
C VAL A 123 -3.74 -3.47 2.19
N GLY A 124 -4.66 -3.88 1.33
CA GLY A 124 -5.19 -3.05 0.25
C GLY A 124 -6.50 -2.39 0.70
N ALA A 125 -6.56 -1.06 0.65
CA ALA A 125 -7.76 -0.28 0.92
C ALA A 125 -8.44 0.14 -0.39
N PHE A 126 -9.75 -0.12 -0.46
CA PHE A 126 -10.58 0.09 -1.64
C PHE A 126 -11.76 1.00 -1.33
N THR A 127 -12.19 1.83 -2.27
CA THR A 127 -13.43 2.62 -2.11
C THR A 127 -14.68 1.82 -2.51
N THR A 128 -14.49 0.75 -3.27
CA THR A 128 -15.55 -0.14 -3.76
C THR A 128 -15.31 -1.58 -3.30
N THR A 129 -16.30 -2.45 -3.50
CA THR A 129 -16.16 -3.89 -3.27
C THR A 129 -15.48 -4.62 -4.44
N LYS A 130 -15.14 -3.91 -5.52
CA LYS A 130 -14.53 -4.48 -6.75
C LYS A 130 -13.02 -4.54 -6.60
N THR A 131 -12.53 -5.56 -5.90
CA THR A 131 -11.11 -5.67 -5.52
C THR A 131 -10.19 -6.20 -6.63
N ASN A 132 -10.74 -6.68 -7.75
CA ASN A 132 -9.98 -7.23 -8.88
C ASN A 132 -9.31 -6.15 -9.75
N LEU A 133 -9.62 -4.87 -9.53
CA LEU A 133 -9.12 -3.75 -10.32
C LEU A 133 -7.91 -3.05 -9.69
N GLY A 134 -7.36 -3.61 -8.60
CA GLY A 134 -6.31 -2.98 -7.80
C GLY A 134 -6.87 -2.03 -6.73
N TYR A 135 -6.09 -1.78 -5.69
CA TYR A 135 -6.47 -0.84 -4.64
C TYR A 135 -6.52 0.59 -5.19
N ASP A 136 -7.45 1.39 -4.70
CA ASP A 136 -7.70 2.74 -5.20
C ASP A 136 -7.77 3.81 -4.09
N ALA A 137 -7.55 3.40 -2.84
CA ALA A 137 -7.39 4.29 -1.70
C ALA A 137 -5.95 4.28 -1.16
N ALA A 138 -5.46 3.12 -0.72
CA ALA A 138 -4.10 3.00 -0.18
C ALA A 138 -3.65 1.54 -0.14
N LYS A 139 -2.34 1.34 -0.02
CA LYS A 139 -1.72 0.06 0.33
C LYS A 139 -0.85 0.25 1.56
N GLY A 140 -0.93 -0.67 2.51
CA GLY A 140 -0.06 -0.70 3.67
C GLY A 140 0.63 -2.05 3.80
N ASP A 141 1.93 -2.05 4.10
CA ASP A 141 2.71 -3.25 4.40
C ASP A 141 3.32 -3.13 5.79
N PHE A 142 3.12 -4.15 6.63
CA PHE A 142 3.74 -4.29 7.95
C PHE A 142 4.60 -5.56 7.98
N ALA A 143 5.92 -5.34 7.94
CA ALA A 143 6.92 -6.38 7.77
C ALA A 143 8.33 -5.86 8.18
N PRO A 144 9.34 -6.73 8.29
CA PRO A 144 10.74 -6.32 8.36
C PRO A 144 11.11 -5.29 7.28
N GLY A 145 11.63 -4.14 7.69
CA GLY A 145 11.99 -3.04 6.79
C GLY A 145 10.81 -2.42 6.01
N GLY A 146 9.56 -2.79 6.31
CA GLY A 146 8.37 -2.30 5.60
C GLY A 146 8.13 -2.98 4.25
N GLU A 147 8.84 -4.08 3.95
CA GLU A 147 8.74 -4.78 2.67
C GLU A 147 8.06 -6.14 2.90
N TRP A 148 6.82 -6.30 2.42
CA TRP A 148 6.02 -7.52 2.64
C TRP A 148 6.70 -8.81 2.14
N SER A 149 7.49 -8.71 1.08
CA SER A 149 8.29 -9.82 0.54
C SER A 149 9.38 -10.28 1.52
N ALA A 150 9.88 -9.39 2.38
CA ALA A 150 10.92 -9.66 3.38
C ALA A 150 10.38 -10.29 4.68
N ALA A 151 9.15 -10.82 4.66
CA ALA A 151 8.56 -11.51 5.81
C ALA A 151 9.51 -12.56 6.38
N ASP A 152 9.87 -12.37 7.66
CA ASP A 152 10.72 -13.29 8.41
C ASP A 152 10.33 -13.23 9.90
N PRO A 153 9.80 -14.33 10.46
CA PRO A 153 9.42 -14.42 11.87
C PRO A 153 10.57 -14.35 12.86
N GLY A 154 11.80 -14.54 12.41
CA GLY A 154 12.97 -14.38 13.27
C GLY A 154 13.37 -12.93 13.52
N VAL A 155 12.85 -11.96 12.73
CA VAL A 155 13.26 -10.56 12.84
C VAL A 155 12.52 -9.86 13.99
N PRO A 156 13.24 -9.19 14.92
CA PRO A 156 12.60 -8.50 16.04
C PRO A 156 11.78 -7.30 15.55
N LEU A 157 10.66 -7.01 16.23
CA LEU A 157 9.74 -5.91 15.92
C LEU A 157 10.41 -4.52 15.81
N SER A 158 11.55 -4.31 16.48
CA SER A 158 12.34 -3.07 16.35
C SER A 158 12.84 -2.80 14.92
N ASN A 159 12.90 -3.83 14.08
CA ASN A 159 13.31 -3.74 12.68
C ASN A 159 12.12 -3.81 11.71
N TRP A 160 10.90 -3.83 12.23
CA TRP A 160 9.69 -3.79 11.42
C TRP A 160 9.29 -2.35 11.16
N LEU A 161 8.72 -2.11 9.99
CA LEU A 161 8.16 -0.81 9.63
C LEU A 161 6.77 -1.01 9.04
N ALA A 162 5.96 0.05 9.15
CA ALA A 162 4.71 0.18 8.43
C ALA A 162 4.93 1.15 7.27
N LYS A 163 4.90 0.63 6.04
CA LYS A 163 4.97 1.43 4.82
C LYS A 163 3.56 1.60 4.30
N VAL A 164 3.07 2.83 4.21
CA VAL A 164 1.73 3.14 3.69
C VAL A 164 1.90 4.02 2.47
N ASP A 165 1.46 3.50 1.32
CA ASP A 165 1.42 4.20 0.05
C ASP A 165 -0.03 4.59 -0.23
N VAL A 166 -0.30 5.90 -0.26
CA VAL A 166 -1.65 6.43 -0.50
C VAL A 166 -1.83 6.76 -1.97
N GLU A 167 -3.00 6.44 -2.52
CA GLU A 167 -3.35 6.73 -3.90
C GLU A 167 -3.88 8.18 -4.02
N GLU A 168 -3.14 9.08 -4.66
CA GLU A 168 -3.55 10.51 -4.77
C GLU A 168 -4.92 10.70 -5.43
N ARG A 169 -5.29 9.81 -6.36
CA ARG A 169 -6.61 9.76 -7.00
C ARG A 169 -7.78 9.52 -6.03
N TYR A 170 -7.50 9.06 -4.81
CA TYR A 170 -8.50 8.90 -3.77
C TYR A 170 -9.07 10.25 -3.33
N PHE A 171 -8.21 11.27 -3.24
CA PHE A 171 -8.55 12.64 -2.81
C PHE A 171 -9.07 13.54 -3.92
N GLN A 172 -9.03 13.07 -5.18
CA GLN A 172 -9.57 13.82 -6.30
C GLN A 172 -11.10 13.75 -6.29
N GLU A 173 -11.74 14.91 -6.48
CA GLU A 173 -13.19 14.99 -6.58
C GLU A 173 -13.67 14.24 -7.83
N ARG A 174 -14.35 13.11 -7.64
CA ARG A 174 -14.97 12.36 -8.74
C ARG A 174 -16.43 12.79 -8.87
N LYS A 175 -16.69 13.79 -9.72
CA LYS A 175 -18.06 14.14 -10.11
C LYS A 175 -18.54 13.17 -11.19
N ALA A 176 -19.50 12.33 -10.83
CA ALA A 176 -20.24 11.55 -11.82
C ALA A 176 -21.11 12.50 -12.66
N LEU A 177 -21.15 12.27 -13.98
CA LEU A 177 -22.11 12.95 -14.85
C LEU A 177 -23.55 12.62 -14.40
N PRO A 178 -24.44 13.62 -14.26
CA PRO A 178 -25.85 13.39 -13.97
C PRO A 178 -26.54 12.53 -15.05
N THR A 179 -27.52 11.75 -14.62
CA THR A 179 -28.45 11.08 -15.55
C THR A 179 -29.15 12.14 -16.41
N GLY A 180 -29.23 11.91 -17.73
CA GLY A 180 -29.77 12.84 -18.71
C GLY A 180 -28.73 13.75 -19.36
N THR A 181 -27.48 13.77 -18.88
CA THR A 181 -26.39 14.50 -19.52
C THR A 181 -26.20 14.02 -20.96
N ARG A 182 -26.20 14.97 -21.91
CA ARG A 182 -25.88 14.72 -23.31
C ARG A 182 -24.37 14.75 -23.50
N ALA A 183 -23.87 13.81 -24.29
CA ALA A 183 -22.46 13.69 -24.58
C ALA A 183 -22.25 13.12 -25.99
N THR A 184 -21.01 13.22 -26.46
CA THR A 184 -20.54 12.57 -27.67
C THR A 184 -19.44 11.59 -27.32
N LEU A 185 -19.41 10.46 -28.02
CA LEU A 185 -18.31 9.50 -27.90
C LEU A 185 -17.05 10.11 -28.51
N VAL A 186 -15.92 10.05 -27.82
CA VAL A 186 -14.64 10.55 -28.34
C VAL A 186 -13.66 9.43 -28.63
N LYS A 187 -12.80 9.69 -29.62
CA LYS A 187 -11.77 8.76 -30.05
C LYS A 187 -10.68 8.64 -28.97
N SER A 188 -10.25 7.42 -28.66
CA SER A 188 -8.97 7.18 -27.98
C SER A 188 -7.82 7.18 -28.99
N GLU A 189 -6.60 7.49 -28.57
CA GLU A 189 -5.44 7.48 -29.48
C GLU A 189 -5.15 6.09 -30.09
N LEU A 190 -5.68 5.04 -29.46
CA LEU A 190 -5.34 3.64 -29.74
C LEU A 190 -6.39 2.92 -30.60
N SER A 191 -7.56 3.52 -30.84
CA SER A 191 -8.66 2.88 -31.57
C SER A 191 -9.43 3.86 -32.46
N ASP A 192 -9.92 3.38 -33.60
CA ASP A 192 -10.84 4.12 -34.47
C ASP A 192 -12.32 3.96 -34.06
N THR A 193 -12.58 3.13 -33.05
CA THR A 193 -13.91 2.90 -32.49
C THR A 193 -13.91 3.00 -30.96
N VAL A 194 -15.10 3.25 -30.42
CA VAL A 194 -15.38 3.21 -28.99
C VAL A 194 -16.17 1.94 -28.70
N SER A 195 -15.59 1.06 -27.88
CA SER A 195 -16.25 -0.16 -27.45
C SER A 195 -17.35 0.17 -26.43
N MET A 196 -18.53 -0.41 -26.64
CA MET A 196 -19.64 -0.35 -25.69
C MET A 196 -19.84 -1.72 -25.07
N SER A 197 -19.73 -1.84 -23.76
CA SER A 197 -19.87 -3.11 -23.04
C SER A 197 -21.29 -3.35 -22.53
N ARG A 198 -21.66 -4.63 -22.35
CA ARG A 198 -22.86 -5.04 -21.59
C ARG A 198 -22.69 -4.89 -20.08
N SER A 199 -21.45 -4.77 -19.58
CA SER A 199 -21.13 -4.64 -18.15
C SER A 199 -20.27 -3.41 -17.89
N ALA A 200 -20.42 -2.79 -16.72
CA ALA A 200 -19.54 -1.71 -16.30
C ALA A 200 -18.09 -2.16 -16.11
N ASP A 201 -17.90 -3.39 -15.59
CA ASP A 201 -16.63 -3.90 -15.07
C ASP A 201 -16.03 -5.04 -15.89
N ARG A 202 -16.61 -5.38 -17.05
CA ARG A 202 -16.09 -6.41 -17.96
C ARG A 202 -16.02 -5.89 -19.38
N TRP A 203 -14.89 -6.10 -20.02
CA TRP A 203 -14.51 -5.52 -21.30
C TRP A 203 -13.88 -6.55 -22.25
N GLY A 204 -14.10 -7.83 -21.97
CA GLY A 204 -13.72 -8.91 -22.90
C GLY A 204 -14.49 -8.81 -24.21
N ALA A 205 -13.96 -9.39 -25.28
CA ALA A 205 -14.61 -9.37 -26.59
C ALA A 205 -16.06 -9.92 -26.55
N GLU A 206 -16.31 -10.86 -25.64
CA GLU A 206 -17.62 -11.45 -25.36
C GLU A 206 -18.58 -10.48 -24.65
N ASP A 207 -18.08 -9.50 -23.90
CA ASP A 207 -18.89 -8.51 -23.20
C ASP A 207 -19.20 -7.29 -24.08
N ILE A 208 -18.45 -7.08 -25.16
CA ILE A 208 -18.70 -5.96 -26.08
C ILE A 208 -20.03 -6.15 -26.81
N LEU A 209 -20.92 -5.18 -26.61
CA LEU A 209 -22.22 -5.09 -27.26
C LEU A 209 -22.09 -4.52 -28.68
N ALA A 210 -21.27 -3.48 -28.84
CA ALA A 210 -21.09 -2.79 -30.11
C ALA A 210 -19.77 -2.00 -30.14
N GLU A 211 -19.23 -1.85 -31.34
CA GLU A 211 -18.19 -0.87 -31.66
C GLU A 211 -18.84 0.34 -32.32
N LEU A 212 -18.67 1.52 -31.73
CA LEU A 212 -19.29 2.76 -32.19
C LEU A 212 -18.25 3.72 -32.75
N LYS A 213 -18.65 4.50 -33.75
CA LYS A 213 -17.78 5.54 -34.29
C LYS A 213 -17.69 6.72 -33.31
N PRO A 214 -16.51 7.35 -33.15
CA PRO A 214 -16.39 8.64 -32.50
C PRO A 214 -17.36 9.67 -33.10
N GLY A 215 -17.84 10.59 -32.27
CA GLY A 215 -18.85 11.58 -32.60
C GLY A 215 -20.29 11.10 -32.44
N ALA A 216 -20.52 9.82 -32.13
CA ALA A 216 -21.88 9.33 -31.90
C ALA A 216 -22.51 10.01 -30.67
N PRO A 217 -23.71 10.62 -30.80
CA PRO A 217 -24.40 11.26 -29.70
C PRO A 217 -25.04 10.23 -28.76
N VAL A 218 -24.87 10.45 -27.46
CA VAL A 218 -25.38 9.58 -26.40
C VAL A 218 -25.98 10.40 -25.26
N VAL A 219 -26.80 9.75 -24.44
CA VAL A 219 -27.31 10.29 -23.17
C VAL A 219 -26.86 9.38 -22.04
N VAL A 220 -26.29 9.97 -20.99
CA VAL A 220 -25.92 9.25 -19.77
C VAL A 220 -27.19 8.79 -19.06
N VAL A 221 -27.29 7.48 -18.79
CA VAL A 221 -28.42 6.88 -18.08
C VAL A 221 -28.04 6.35 -16.70
N GLY A 222 -26.74 6.14 -16.45
CA GLY A 222 -26.22 5.68 -15.16
C GLY A 222 -24.70 5.83 -15.06
N SER A 223 -24.16 5.62 -13.87
CA SER A 223 -22.71 5.61 -13.63
C SER A 223 -22.35 4.58 -12.58
N GLN A 224 -21.11 4.11 -12.64
CA GLN A 224 -20.55 3.19 -11.65
C GLN A 224 -19.09 3.54 -11.39
N ASP A 225 -18.73 3.74 -10.12
CA ASP A 225 -17.33 3.86 -9.71
C ASP A 225 -16.69 2.47 -9.75
N LEU A 226 -15.62 2.33 -10.54
CA LEU A 226 -14.80 1.13 -10.67
C LEU A 226 -13.50 1.25 -9.86
N GLY A 227 -13.43 2.25 -8.98
CA GLY A 227 -12.29 2.50 -8.11
C GLY A 227 -11.05 2.86 -8.91
N ALA A 228 -10.07 1.96 -8.96
CA ALA A 228 -8.81 2.22 -9.64
C ALA A 228 -8.98 2.43 -11.15
N ALA A 229 -9.94 1.75 -11.76
CA ALA A 229 -10.21 1.86 -13.20
C ALA A 229 -10.99 3.13 -13.58
N GLY A 230 -11.35 3.99 -12.60
CA GLY A 230 -12.11 5.21 -12.82
C GLY A 230 -13.62 4.97 -12.81
N THR A 231 -14.35 5.73 -13.61
CA THR A 231 -15.82 5.67 -13.69
C THR A 231 -16.24 5.11 -15.04
N ALA A 232 -17.19 4.17 -15.04
CA ALA A 232 -17.90 3.78 -16.24
C ALA A 232 -19.28 4.45 -16.25
N TYR A 233 -19.74 4.83 -17.43
CA TYR A 233 -21.05 5.42 -17.64
C TYR A 233 -21.90 4.49 -18.49
N GLU A 234 -23.09 4.22 -18.01
CA GLU A 234 -24.10 3.61 -18.85
C GLU A 234 -24.71 4.70 -19.72
N VAL A 235 -24.75 4.49 -21.03
CA VAL A 235 -25.22 5.45 -22.01
C VAL A 235 -26.21 4.82 -22.98
N GLU A 236 -27.13 5.63 -23.50
CA GLU A 236 -28.03 5.26 -24.59
C GLU A 236 -27.72 6.12 -25.84
N THR A 237 -27.54 5.48 -27.00
CA THR A 237 -27.37 6.21 -28.27
C THR A 237 -28.66 6.92 -28.64
N THR A 238 -28.54 8.17 -29.09
CA THR A 238 -29.73 8.94 -29.52
C THR A 238 -30.14 8.61 -30.96
N SER A 239 -29.22 8.10 -31.77
CA SER A 239 -29.45 7.63 -33.12
C SER A 239 -30.07 6.22 -33.15
N LYS A 240 -30.85 5.93 -34.20
CA LYS A 240 -31.42 4.59 -34.43
C LYS A 240 -30.39 3.66 -35.11
N PRO A 241 -30.35 2.37 -34.76
CA PRO A 241 -31.07 1.74 -33.65
C PRO A 241 -30.51 2.22 -32.30
N LYS A 242 -31.40 2.46 -31.33
CA LYS A 242 -30.99 2.79 -29.97
C LYS A 242 -30.23 1.59 -29.38
N ARG A 243 -29.09 1.87 -28.77
CA ARG A 243 -28.27 0.90 -28.04
C ARG A 243 -27.99 1.46 -26.66
N ARG A 244 -28.05 0.60 -25.65
CA ARG A 244 -27.76 0.93 -24.26
C ARG A 244 -26.64 0.02 -23.77
N GLY A 245 -25.60 0.60 -23.17
CA GLY A 245 -24.44 -0.12 -22.66
C GLY A 245 -23.45 0.80 -21.97
N TRP A 246 -22.33 0.26 -21.55
CA TRP A 246 -21.33 0.95 -20.74
C TRP A 246 -20.16 1.43 -21.59
N VAL A 247 -19.72 2.66 -21.34
CA VAL A 247 -18.53 3.31 -21.91
C VAL A 247 -17.62 3.80 -20.77
N LEU A 248 -16.31 3.92 -21.00
CA LEU A 248 -15.40 4.48 -19.98
C LEU A 248 -15.51 6.01 -19.97
N ALA A 249 -15.23 6.65 -18.82
CA ALA A 249 -15.29 8.11 -18.69
C ALA A 249 -14.43 8.84 -19.73
N GLY A 250 -13.27 8.28 -20.09
CA GLY A 250 -12.37 8.86 -21.09
C GLY A 250 -12.95 8.89 -22.51
N ASP A 251 -14.00 8.09 -22.77
CA ASP A 251 -14.65 8.00 -24.08
C ASP A 251 -15.83 8.98 -24.22
N LEU A 252 -16.08 9.83 -23.22
CA LEU A 252 -17.18 10.80 -23.24
C LEU A 252 -16.69 12.24 -23.23
N LYS A 253 -17.29 13.05 -24.11
CA LYS A 253 -17.22 14.51 -24.05
C LYS A 253 -18.62 15.07 -23.93
N THR A 254 -18.91 15.73 -22.81
CA THR A 254 -20.19 16.41 -22.58
C THR A 254 -20.39 17.55 -23.57
N GLU A 255 -21.65 17.78 -23.95
CA GLU A 255 -22.06 18.94 -24.78
C GLU A 255 -22.01 20.26 -24.01
#